data_AF-A0A9J7MT83-F1
#
_entry.id   AF-A0A9J7MT83-F1
#
_cell.length_a   1.000
_cell.length_b   1.000
_cell.length_c   1.000
_cell.angle_alpha   90.00
_cell.angle_beta   90.00
_cell.angle_gamma   90.00
#
_symmetry.space_group_name_H-M   'P 1'
#
loop_
_entity.id
_entity.type
_entity.pdbx_description
1 polymer ?
#
loop_
_entity_poly.entity_id
_entity_poly.type
_entity_poly.pdbx_seq_one_letter_code
_entity_poly.pdbx_strand_id
1 'polypeptide(L)'
;MLLDHLDESYVLLKRLMCWDLRDILYITKNNRSYSFKEYTPSEKEVQELRRWKAVDYLIYDTFNKSLWEKIAAQGPDFFEEVHYFKDVNTRVNTYCNERQENTSNLIVEAAKWNSLQFEVDAEFCRVLQTLVSTIFVTFKW
;
A
#
# COMPACT_ATOMS: atom_id res chain seq x y z
N MET A 1 1.42 -4.87 9.07
CA MET A 1 1.53 -4.47 7.65
C MET A 1 2.66 -5.26 7.04
N LEU A 2 2.48 -5.75 5.81
CA LEU A 2 3.49 -6.43 5.00
C LEU A 2 3.47 -5.86 3.60
N LEU A 3 4.64 -5.67 2.99
CA LEU A 3 4.75 -5.09 1.65
C LEU A 3 4.15 -5.99 0.56
N ASP A 4 4.28 -7.31 0.72
CA ASP A 4 3.71 -8.29 -0.22
C ASP A 4 2.16 -8.32 -0.19
N HIS A 5 1.58 -7.78 0.88
CA HIS A 5 0.13 -7.71 1.14
C HIS A 5 -0.24 -6.28 1.57
N LEU A 6 0.31 -5.28 0.86
CA LEU A 6 0.24 -3.88 1.26
C LEU A 6 -1.20 -3.38 1.27
N ASP A 7 -1.97 -3.71 0.23
CA ASP A 7 -3.37 -3.28 0.11
C ASP A 7 -4.24 -3.89 1.21
N GLU A 8 -4.10 -5.19 1.45
CA GLU A 8 -4.79 -5.89 2.53
C GLU A 8 -4.39 -5.31 3.90
N SER A 9 -3.11 -4.97 4.07
CA SER A 9 -2.61 -4.33 5.28
C SER A 9 -3.22 -2.94 5.51
N TYR A 10 -3.38 -2.13 4.46
CA TYR A 10 -3.98 -0.79 4.58
C TYR A 10 -5.46 -0.84 4.87
N VAL A 11 -6.22 -1.72 4.19
CA VAL A 11 -7.64 -1.89 4.46
C VAL A 11 -7.88 -2.41 5.88
N LEU A 12 -7.07 -3.36 6.35
CA LEU A 12 -7.12 -3.80 7.74
C LEU A 12 -6.84 -2.64 8.71
N LEU A 13 -5.79 -1.85 8.44
CA LEU A 13 -5.44 -0.70 9.29
C LEU A 13 -6.57 0.33 9.34
N LYS A 14 -7.19 0.65 8.20
CA LYS A 14 -8.36 1.53 8.10
C LYS A 14 -9.48 1.08 9.02
N ARG A 15 -9.86 -0.20 8.96
CA ARG A 15 -10.91 -0.77 9.83
C ARG A 15 -10.55 -0.68 11.31
N LEU A 16 -9.30 -1.01 11.67
CA LEU A 16 -8.84 -0.99 13.06
C LEU A 16 -8.75 0.41 13.67
N MET A 17 -8.45 1.42 12.86
CA MET A 17 -8.29 2.82 13.29
C MET A 17 -9.53 3.68 13.08
N CYS A 18 -10.61 3.12 12.52
CA CYS A 18 -11.80 3.85 12.09
C CYS A 18 -11.47 5.03 11.16
N TRP A 19 -10.52 4.83 10.25
CA TRP A 19 -10.13 5.84 9.26
C TRP A 19 -11.04 5.82 8.03
N ASP A 20 -11.04 6.93 7.30
CA ASP A 20 -11.74 7.04 6.03
C ASP A 20 -10.89 6.48 4.89
N LEU A 21 -11.54 6.21 3.75
CA LEU A 21 -10.84 5.71 2.56
C LEU A 21 -9.70 6.64 2.12
N ARG A 22 -9.93 7.96 2.21
CA ARG A 22 -8.96 8.98 1.80
C ARG A 22 -7.64 8.94 2.58
N ASP A 23 -7.66 8.43 3.81
CA ASP A 23 -6.50 8.44 4.71
C ASP A 23 -5.51 7.31 4.42
N ILE A 24 -5.94 6.29 3.68
CA ILE A 24 -5.11 5.13 3.31
C ILE A 24 -4.71 5.11 1.83
N LEU A 25 -5.12 6.12 1.05
CA LEU A 25 -4.66 6.27 -0.33
C LEU A 25 -3.17 6.59 -0.37
N TYR A 26 -2.47 6.02 -1.35
CA TYR A 26 -1.04 6.20 -1.49
C TYR A 26 -0.63 6.27 -2.96
N ILE A 27 0.43 7.02 -3.27
CA ILE A 27 1.02 7.01 -4.61
C ILE A 27 2.06 5.89 -4.69
N THR A 28 1.93 5.04 -5.70
CA THR A 28 2.92 3.99 -5.97
C THR A 28 4.20 4.64 -6.47
N LYS A 29 5.19 4.75 -5.59
CA LYS A 29 6.54 5.21 -5.91
C LYS A 29 7.53 4.05 -5.74
N ASN A 30 8.67 4.13 -6.42
CA ASN A 30 9.77 3.16 -6.32
C ASN A 30 9.50 1.75 -6.86
N ASN A 31 8.51 1.55 -7.74
CA ASN A 31 8.41 0.31 -8.52
C ASN A 31 9.41 0.32 -9.70
N ARG A 32 10.71 0.32 -9.39
CA ARG A 32 11.75 0.20 -10.42
C ARG A 32 11.86 -1.25 -10.88
N SER A 33 11.97 -1.46 -12.20
CA SER A 33 12.40 -2.75 -12.72
C SER A 33 13.91 -2.85 -12.50
N TYR A 34 14.34 -3.88 -11.77
CA TYR A 34 15.75 -4.20 -11.61
C TYR A 34 16.01 -5.53 -12.31
N SER A 35 17.16 -5.67 -12.96
CA SER A 35 17.52 -6.90 -13.68
C SER A 35 17.50 -8.17 -12.82
N PHE A 36 17.76 -8.03 -11.50
CA PHE A 36 17.66 -9.17 -10.57
C PHE A 36 16.23 -9.67 -10.34
N LYS A 37 15.19 -8.91 -10.72
CA LYS A 37 13.79 -9.39 -10.64
C LYS A 37 13.49 -10.52 -11.62
N GLU A 38 14.33 -10.72 -12.64
CA GLU A 38 14.18 -11.81 -13.63
C GLU A 38 14.81 -13.12 -13.15
N TYR A 39 15.64 -13.08 -12.11
CA TYR A 39 16.29 -14.27 -11.57
C TYR A 39 15.34 -15.03 -10.64
N THR A 40 15.15 -16.31 -10.94
CA THR A 40 14.41 -17.25 -10.09
C THR A 40 15.41 -18.13 -9.36
N PRO A 41 15.57 -17.99 -8.02
CA PRO A 41 16.50 -18.81 -7.26
C PRO A 41 16.08 -20.27 -7.26
N SER A 42 17.07 -21.17 -7.26
CA SER A 42 16.82 -22.60 -7.06
C SER A 42 16.37 -22.89 -5.63
N GLU A 43 15.68 -24.02 -5.44
CA GLU A 43 15.24 -24.48 -4.13
C GLU A 43 16.39 -24.56 -3.11
N LYS A 44 17.59 -24.95 -3.57
CA LYS A 44 18.79 -25.00 -2.74
C LYS A 44 19.21 -23.61 -2.25
N GLU A 45 19.22 -22.61 -3.14
CA GLU A 45 19.58 -21.23 -2.81
C GLU A 45 18.57 -20.61 -1.85
N VAL A 46 17.27 -20.89 -2.02
CA VAL A 46 16.21 -20.45 -1.09
C VAL A 46 16.43 -21.05 0.30
N GLN A 47 16.76 -22.34 0.39
CA GLN A 47 17.03 -22.99 1.68
C GLN A 47 18.29 -22.44 2.36
N GLU A 48 19.35 -22.18 1.61
CA GLU A 48 20.58 -21.55 2.12
C GLU A 48 20.29 -20.13 2.61
N LEU A 49 19.52 -19.34 1.85
CA LEU A 49 19.09 -18.01 2.25
C LEU A 49 18.25 -18.05 3.53
N ARG A 50 17.31 -19.00 3.66
CA ARG A 50 16.47 -19.17 4.87
C ARG A 50 17.31 -19.50 6.10
N ARG A 51 18.34 -20.32 5.94
CA ARG A 51 19.30 -20.62 7.02
C ARG A 51 20.12 -19.39 7.40
N TRP A 52 20.61 -18.64 6.42
CA TRP A 52 21.42 -17.45 6.65
C TRP A 52 20.63 -16.28 7.24
N LYS A 53 19.36 -16.15 6.86
CA LYS A 53 18.42 -15.08 7.26
C LYS A 53 17.35 -15.58 8.22
N ALA A 54 17.66 -16.56 9.06
CA ALA A 54 16.69 -17.24 9.90
C ALA A 54 15.84 -16.29 10.77
N VAL A 55 16.45 -15.22 11.31
CA VAL A 55 15.74 -14.22 12.13
C VAL A 55 14.75 -13.41 11.30
N ASP A 56 15.15 -12.95 10.11
CA ASP A 56 14.28 -12.17 9.22
C ASP A 56 13.07 -13.00 8.78
N TYR A 57 13.27 -14.28 8.45
CA TYR A 57 12.17 -15.20 8.14
C TYR A 57 11.26 -15.44 9.35
N LEU A 58 11.80 -15.61 10.55
CA LEU A 58 10.98 -15.80 11.76
C LEU A 58 10.09 -14.58 12.02
N ILE A 59 10.65 -13.37 11.88
CA ILE A 59 9.91 -12.12 12.03
C ILE A 59 8.81 -12.03 10.97
N TYR A 60 9.15 -12.25 9.69
CA TYR A 60 8.19 -12.22 8.59
C TYR A 60 7.04 -13.22 8.80
N ASP A 61 7.36 -14.49 9.08
CA ASP A 61 6.37 -15.55 9.28
C ASP A 61 5.40 -15.19 10.41
N THR A 62 5.91 -14.63 11.51
CA THR A 62 5.11 -14.21 12.67
C THR A 62 4.11 -13.12 12.29
N PHE A 63 4.56 -12.08 11.59
CA PHE A 63 3.69 -10.97 11.18
C PHE A 63 2.73 -11.36 10.05
N ASN A 64 3.16 -12.24 9.13
CA ASN A 64 2.31 -12.75 8.07
C ASN A 64 1.16 -13.58 8.64
N LYS A 65 1.47 -14.51 9.55
CA LYS A 65 0.45 -15.25 10.29
C LYS A 65 -0.51 -14.32 11.03
N SER A 66 0.01 -13.34 11.77
CA SER A 66 -0.84 -12.39 12.51
C SER A 66 -1.74 -11.55 11.60
N LEU A 67 -1.24 -11.15 10.42
CA LEU A 67 -2.02 -10.42 9.43
C LEU A 67 -3.22 -11.25 8.97
N TRP A 68 -3.00 -12.49 8.54
CA TRP A 68 -4.08 -13.35 8.04
C TRP A 68 -5.10 -13.73 9.11
N GLU A 69 -4.66 -13.96 10.35
CA GLU A 69 -5.57 -14.16 11.48
C GLU A 69 -6.47 -12.95 11.72
N LYS A 70 -5.92 -11.72 11.64
CA LYS A 70 -6.70 -10.49 11.79
C LYS A 70 -7.66 -10.24 10.63
N ILE A 71 -7.24 -10.55 9.40
CA ILE A 71 -8.08 -10.44 8.19
C ILE A 71 -9.25 -11.41 8.27
N ALA A 72 -9.01 -12.67 8.66
CA ALA A 72 -10.06 -13.67 8.80
C ALA A 72 -11.16 -13.24 9.81
N ALA A 73 -10.81 -12.39 10.78
CA ALA A 73 -11.75 -11.84 11.76
C ALA A 73 -12.56 -10.62 11.25
N GLN A 74 -12.23 -10.03 10.10
CA GLN A 74 -12.91 -8.82 9.59
C GLN A 74 -14.26 -9.10 8.93
N GLY A 75 -14.57 -10.36 8.62
CA GLY A 75 -15.79 -10.77 7.92
C GLY A 75 -15.58 -11.03 6.42
N PRO A 76 -16.60 -11.58 5.73
CA PRO A 76 -16.46 -12.07 4.37
C PRO A 76 -16.29 -10.94 3.34
N ASP A 77 -16.73 -9.73 3.66
CA ASP A 77 -16.75 -8.59 2.72
C ASP A 77 -15.41 -7.83 2.63
N PHE A 78 -14.38 -8.33 3.32
CA PHE A 78 -13.08 -7.69 3.41
C PHE A 78 -12.38 -7.63 2.05
N PHE A 79 -12.43 -8.71 1.27
CA PHE A 79 -11.73 -8.75 -0.02
C PHE A 79 -12.43 -7.91 -1.10
N GLU A 80 -13.74 -7.73 -0.99
CA GLU A 80 -14.51 -6.79 -1.79
C GLU A 80 -14.12 -5.34 -1.46
N GLU A 81 -13.90 -5.02 -0.18
CA GLU A 81 -13.34 -3.72 0.22
C GLU A 81 -11.93 -3.53 -0.33
N VAL A 82 -11.07 -4.56 -0.27
CA VAL A 82 -9.72 -4.51 -0.86
C VAL A 82 -9.78 -4.26 -2.36
N HIS A 83 -10.68 -4.93 -3.08
CA HIS A 83 -10.87 -4.69 -4.51
C HIS A 83 -11.35 -3.25 -4.80
N TYR A 84 -12.31 -2.76 -4.03
CA TYR A 84 -12.78 -1.37 -4.14
C TYR A 84 -11.67 -0.36 -3.83
N PHE A 85 -10.86 -0.60 -2.79
CA PHE A 85 -9.70 0.21 -2.46
C PHE A 85 -8.68 0.23 -3.62
N LYS A 86 -8.35 -0.92 -4.20
CA LYS A 86 -7.43 -1.04 -5.34
C LYS A 86 -7.91 -0.22 -6.55
N ASP A 87 -9.22 -0.25 -6.87
CA ASP A 87 -9.82 0.57 -7.94
C ASP A 87 -9.65 2.07 -7.67
N VAL A 88 -10.09 2.53 -6.49
CA VAL A 88 -10.02 3.95 -6.13
C VAL A 88 -8.57 4.43 -6.08
N ASN A 89 -7.67 3.65 -5.47
CA ASN A 89 -6.26 4.00 -5.39
C ASN A 89 -5.63 4.08 -6.78
N THR A 90 -5.96 3.16 -7.70
CA THR A 90 -5.51 3.21 -9.10
C THR A 90 -6.00 4.48 -9.79
N ARG A 91 -7.29 4.81 -9.68
CA ARG A 91 -7.86 6.03 -10.26
C ARG A 91 -7.20 7.30 -9.72
N VAL A 92 -6.97 7.38 -8.42
CA VAL A 92 -6.27 8.51 -7.77
C VAL A 92 -4.81 8.59 -8.24
N ASN A 93 -4.12 7.45 -8.36
CA ASN A 93 -2.74 7.41 -8.87
C ASN A 93 -2.66 7.91 -10.31
N THR A 94 -3.50 7.39 -11.20
CA THR A 94 -3.57 7.84 -12.61
C THR A 94 -3.87 9.33 -12.67
N TYR A 95 -4.89 9.77 -11.93
CA TYR A 95 -5.27 11.17 -11.88
C TYR A 95 -4.12 12.07 -11.42
N CYS A 96 -3.48 11.79 -10.29
CA CYS A 96 -2.40 12.62 -9.76
C CYS A 96 -1.12 12.57 -10.61
N ASN A 97 -0.89 11.50 -11.39
CA ASN A 97 0.26 11.39 -12.29
C ASN A 97 0.03 12.14 -13.61
N GLU A 98 -1.20 12.17 -14.11
CA GLU A 98 -1.55 12.76 -15.41
C GLU A 98 -2.13 14.19 -15.28
N ARG A 99 -2.39 14.65 -14.05
CA ARG A 99 -3.02 15.94 -13.78
C ARG A 99 -2.27 17.10 -14.46
N GLN A 100 -3.02 17.95 -15.13
CA GLN A 100 -2.54 19.23 -15.69
C GLN A 100 -3.21 20.41 -14.97
N GLU A 101 -2.63 21.61 -15.05
CA GLU A 101 -3.11 22.80 -14.33
C GLU A 101 -4.61 23.12 -14.57
N ASN A 102 -5.15 22.80 -15.76
CA ASN A 102 -6.54 23.09 -16.14
C ASN A 102 -7.51 21.89 -16.04
N THR A 103 -7.11 20.78 -15.43
CA THR A 103 -7.99 19.60 -15.28
C THR A 103 -8.96 19.76 -14.12
N SER A 104 -10.22 19.34 -14.31
CA SER A 104 -11.20 19.28 -13.23
C SER A 104 -10.79 18.25 -12.18
N ASN A 105 -11.21 18.47 -10.94
CA ASN A 105 -10.90 17.59 -9.83
C ASN A 105 -11.60 16.23 -9.97
N LEU A 106 -10.95 15.18 -9.47
CA LEU A 106 -11.54 13.84 -9.45
C LEU A 106 -12.44 13.72 -8.22
N ILE A 107 -13.69 13.30 -8.43
CA ILE A 107 -14.64 13.05 -7.35
C ILE A 107 -14.67 11.56 -7.03
N VAL A 108 -14.45 11.22 -5.77
CA VAL A 108 -14.68 9.87 -5.25
C VAL A 108 -16.01 9.88 -4.51
N GLU A 109 -17.01 9.24 -5.12
CA GLU A 109 -18.38 9.19 -4.61
C GLU A 109 -18.49 8.39 -3.31
N ALA A 110 -19.52 8.70 -2.53
CA ALA A 110 -19.89 7.89 -1.38
C ALA A 110 -20.27 6.47 -1.83
N ALA A 111 -19.82 5.48 -1.07
CA ALA A 111 -20.02 4.06 -1.36
C ALA A 111 -20.11 3.26 -0.06
N LYS A 112 -20.34 1.95 -0.18
CA LYS A 112 -20.40 1.05 0.98
C LYS A 112 -19.19 1.18 1.92
N TRP A 113 -17.97 1.33 1.37
CA TRP A 113 -16.72 1.43 2.14
C TRP A 113 -16.12 2.85 2.19
N ASN A 114 -16.91 3.83 1.76
CA ASN A 114 -16.56 5.26 1.77
C ASN A 114 -17.78 6.08 2.19
N SER A 115 -17.88 6.43 3.47
CA SER A 115 -19.09 7.05 4.02
C SER A 115 -19.40 8.44 3.47
N LEU A 116 -18.39 9.19 3.01
CA LEU A 116 -18.52 10.54 2.49
C LEU A 116 -17.85 10.67 1.13
N GLN A 117 -18.48 11.40 0.22
CA GLN A 117 -17.80 11.82 -1.00
C GLN A 117 -16.62 12.73 -0.66
N PHE A 118 -15.54 12.64 -1.43
CA PHE A 118 -14.42 13.58 -1.32
C PHE A 118 -13.83 13.89 -2.69
N GLU A 119 -13.17 15.04 -2.76
CA GLU A 119 -12.55 15.56 -3.96
C GLU A 119 -11.03 15.37 -3.89
N VAL A 120 -10.46 14.93 -5.00
CA VAL A 120 -9.02 14.82 -5.22
C VAL A 120 -8.61 16.03 -6.05
N ASP A 121 -8.13 17.06 -5.35
CA ASP A 121 -7.65 18.31 -5.94
C ASP A 121 -6.11 18.33 -6.09
N ALA A 122 -5.56 19.46 -6.53
CA ALA A 122 -4.12 19.60 -6.72
C ALA A 122 -3.34 19.48 -5.41
N GLU A 123 -3.90 19.97 -4.30
CA GLU A 123 -3.27 19.92 -2.99
C GLU A 123 -3.26 18.49 -2.44
N PHE A 124 -4.35 17.74 -2.61
CA PHE A 124 -4.43 16.33 -2.29
C PHE A 124 -3.35 15.52 -3.01
N CYS A 125 -3.20 15.74 -4.33
CA CYS A 125 -2.13 15.11 -5.10
C CYS A 125 -0.74 15.54 -4.61
N ARG A 126 -0.54 16.82 -4.28
CA ARG A 126 0.73 17.33 -3.74
C ARG A 126 1.10 16.65 -2.43
N VAL A 127 0.16 16.52 -1.50
CA VAL A 127 0.35 15.85 -0.21
C VAL A 127 0.72 14.38 -0.43
N LEU A 128 -0.03 13.66 -1.25
CA LEU A 128 0.26 12.25 -1.56
C LEU A 128 1.60 12.05 -2.28
N GLN A 129 2.04 13.03 -3.08
CA GLN A 129 3.32 13.01 -3.77
C GLN A 129 4.47 13.61 -2.96
N THR A 130 4.23 14.14 -1.75
CA THR A 130 5.31 14.70 -0.94
C THR A 130 6.27 13.58 -0.55
N LEU A 131 7.52 13.69 -0.99
CA LEU A 131 8.57 12.80 -0.52
C LEU A 131 8.88 13.18 0.94
N VAL A 132 9.12 12.20 1.81
CA VAL A 132 9.78 12.39 3.11
C VAL A 132 11.26 12.71 2.86
N SER A 133 11.55 13.77 2.11
CA SER A 133 12.90 14.10 1.62
C SER A 133 13.62 15.17 2.45
N THR A 134 13.13 15.52 3.63
CA THR A 134 13.76 16.58 4.45
C THR A 134 14.05 16.25 5.90
N ILE A 135 13.85 15.00 6.37
CA ILE A 135 14.08 14.72 7.82
C ILE A 135 15.22 13.73 8.14
N PHE A 136 15.70 12.84 7.26
CA PHE A 136 16.83 11.97 7.63
C PHE A 136 17.70 11.52 6.45
N VAL A 137 18.74 12.27 6.08
CA VAL A 137 20.06 11.72 5.65
C VAL A 137 21.17 12.77 5.84
N THR A 138 21.64 12.97 7.07
CA THR A 138 23.03 13.42 7.34
C THR A 138 23.60 12.59 8.48
N PHE A 139 23.67 11.27 8.30
CA PHE A 139 24.68 10.47 8.98
C PHE A 139 25.45 9.69 7.91
N LYS A 140 26.60 10.26 7.58
CA LYS A 140 27.65 9.65 6.78
C LYS A 140 28.44 8.77 7.76
N TRP A 141 28.47 7.46 7.53
CA TRP A 141 29.53 6.60 8.03
C TRP A 141 30.53 6.39 6.91
#